data_AF-A0A7Y5RV40-F1
#
_entry.id   AF-A0A7Y5RV40-F1
#
_cell.length_a   1.000
_cell.length_b   1.000
_cell.length_c   1.000
_cell.angle_alpha   90.00
_cell.angle_beta   90.00
_cell.angle_gamma   90.00
#
_symmetry.space_group_name_H-M   'P 1'
#
loop_
_entity.id
_entity.type
_entity.pdbx_description
1 polymer ?
#
loop_
_entity_poly.entity_id
_entity_poly.type
_entity_poly.pdbx_seq_one_letter_code
_entity_poly.pdbx_strand_id
1 'polypeptide(L)'
;MNQLFAILRNTLLQTVRQPIYGLIILVTLGSLAMSPAVTGWTLDDDNKLLRDLVLSALLLQGVFLAAFGASSVISVEIDDKTVLTVASKPVSRWLFILGKFCGVFLALLLAHYIGVLGMMMTLRHGVLQTASEKSDLTVIIAGPGVMLLVMLAAAAMNYLFDWRFLSSTVVMAAIGLSIGTVVLTFIDRKGQFRTYEITQDVPGIPENIDPEKDFKDIIIYRDLTEPGSPQKHGLLVRNEWLGPISDADREYLMELSDERAWRMNVDFLVIETRKTVTPQIAKAAILLVAVLGVLTSFAVMVSTRLSTAWTLMLTVVLLAAGLVSDYFLRPLIGSGGAWSIPAAIGYYALPNMQFFWLIDAISEDRVIPWSYLGNCFAYAGVYSLGMLGLGAALFETREVG
;
A
#
# COMPACT_ATOMS: atom_id res chain seq x y z
N MET A 1 -5.54 25.49 -21.60
CA MET A 1 -5.47 24.54 -20.46
C MET A 1 -6.67 23.62 -20.55
N ASN A 2 -6.47 22.30 -20.66
CA ASN A 2 -7.57 21.34 -20.82
C ASN A 2 -8.54 21.43 -19.62
N GLN A 3 -9.85 21.52 -19.87
CA GLN A 3 -10.89 21.67 -18.84
C GLN A 3 -10.78 20.62 -17.72
N LEU A 4 -10.43 19.38 -18.09
CA LEU A 4 -10.20 18.27 -17.16
C LEU A 4 -9.13 18.58 -16.11
N PHE A 5 -7.99 19.13 -16.54
CA PHE A 5 -6.88 19.42 -15.64
C PHE A 5 -7.22 20.52 -14.64
N ALA A 6 -8.04 21.51 -15.05
CA ALA A 6 -8.52 22.56 -14.15
C ALA A 6 -9.45 21.98 -13.06
N ILE A 7 -10.39 21.09 -13.44
CA ILE A 7 -11.31 20.43 -12.51
C ILE A 7 -10.53 19.54 -11.53
N LEU A 8 -9.62 18.72 -12.05
CA LEU A 8 -8.77 17.84 -11.25
C LEU A 8 -7.96 18.64 -10.23
N ARG A 9 -7.23 19.68 -10.67
CA ARG A 9 -6.37 20.49 -9.79
C ARG A 9 -7.17 21.19 -8.70
N ASN A 10 -8.33 21.75 -9.05
CA ASN A 10 -9.18 22.40 -8.06
C ASN A 10 -9.70 21.40 -7.03
N THR A 11 -10.18 20.25 -7.51
CA THR A 11 -10.68 19.16 -6.67
C THR A 11 -9.61 18.63 -5.72
N LEU A 12 -8.41 18.35 -6.25
CA LEU A 12 -7.26 17.91 -5.45
C LEU A 12 -6.98 18.89 -4.30
N LEU A 13 -6.88 20.19 -4.61
CA LEU A 13 -6.61 21.20 -3.60
C LEU A 13 -7.75 21.29 -2.59
N GLN A 14 -9.00 21.24 -3.04
CA GLN A 14 -10.18 21.24 -2.17
C GLN A 14 -10.15 20.06 -1.18
N THR A 15 -9.86 18.84 -1.64
CA THR A 15 -9.76 17.66 -0.77
C THR A 15 -8.60 17.78 0.23
N VAL A 16 -7.40 18.13 -0.23
CA VAL A 16 -6.20 18.22 0.63
C VAL A 16 -6.31 19.35 1.67
N ARG A 17 -7.16 20.35 1.44
CA ARG A 17 -7.39 21.49 2.35
C ARG A 17 -8.41 21.21 3.45
N GLN A 18 -9.13 20.10 3.39
CA GLN A 18 -10.15 19.80 4.38
C GLN A 18 -9.53 19.31 5.68
N PRO A 19 -9.96 19.82 6.84
CA PRO A 19 -9.43 19.39 8.14
C PRO A 19 -9.51 17.87 8.35
N ILE A 20 -10.59 17.23 7.89
CA ILE A 20 -10.78 15.78 8.02
C ILE A 20 -9.71 14.96 7.29
N TYR A 21 -9.18 15.48 6.16
CA TYR A 21 -8.13 14.82 5.39
C TYR A 21 -6.84 14.72 6.20
N GLY A 22 -6.39 15.83 6.80
CA GLY A 22 -5.19 15.82 7.65
C GLY A 22 -5.40 15.09 8.98
N LEU A 23 -6.62 15.13 9.55
CA LEU A 23 -6.95 14.35 10.74
C LEU A 23 -6.82 12.85 10.48
N ILE A 24 -7.35 12.35 9.36
CA ILE A 24 -7.26 10.94 8.98
C ILE A 24 -5.79 10.52 8.82
N ILE A 25 -4.97 11.32 8.13
CA ILE A 25 -3.52 11.03 8.00
C ILE A 25 -2.84 10.96 9.38
N LEU A 26 -3.13 11.91 10.27
CA LEU A 26 -2.54 11.95 11.61
C LEU A 26 -2.95 10.73 12.44
N VAL A 27 -4.23 10.36 12.42
CA VAL A 27 -4.74 9.17 13.12
C VAL A 27 -4.11 7.90 12.57
N THR A 28 -3.97 7.78 11.24
CA THR A 28 -3.31 6.61 10.64
C THR A 28 -1.84 6.55 11.03
N LEU A 29 -1.07 7.63 10.91
CA LEU A 29 0.33 7.65 11.35
C LEU A 29 0.48 7.33 12.84
N GLY A 30 -0.41 7.84 13.69
CA GLY A 30 -0.45 7.51 15.12
C GLY A 30 -0.75 6.04 15.38
N SER A 31 -1.75 5.48 14.69
CA SER A 31 -2.10 4.05 14.75
C SER A 31 -0.93 3.17 14.31
N LEU A 32 -0.24 3.54 13.22
CA LEU A 32 0.95 2.84 12.74
C LEU A 32 2.11 2.91 13.74
N ALA A 33 2.34 4.06 14.37
CA ALA A 33 3.39 4.22 15.38
C ALA A 33 3.12 3.40 16.65
N MET A 34 1.85 3.24 17.03
CA MET A 34 1.44 2.44 18.20
C MET A 34 1.37 0.94 17.91
N SER A 35 1.32 0.54 16.63
CA SER A 35 1.09 -0.85 16.22
C SER A 35 2.06 -1.86 16.85
N PRO A 36 3.40 -1.67 16.86
CA PRO A 36 4.33 -2.62 17.47
C PRO A 36 4.12 -2.80 18.97
N ALA A 37 3.74 -1.72 19.67
CA ALA A 37 3.45 -1.76 21.08
C ALA A 37 2.16 -2.53 21.39
N VAL A 38 1.19 -2.54 20.48
CA VAL A 38 -0.05 -3.32 20.62
C VAL A 38 0.20 -4.80 20.29
N THR A 39 0.96 -5.08 19.24
CA THR A 39 1.23 -6.45 18.79
C THR A 39 2.29 -7.18 19.61
N GLY A 40 3.01 -6.51 20.51
CA GLY A 40 3.91 -7.17 21.46
C GLY A 40 3.21 -7.88 22.63
N TRP A 41 1.88 -7.76 22.75
CA TRP A 41 1.10 -8.39 23.83
C TRP A 41 0.42 -9.70 23.41
N THR A 42 0.59 -10.12 22.16
CA THR A 42 0.10 -11.43 21.71
C THR A 42 1.07 -12.54 22.12
N LEU A 43 0.53 -13.74 22.29
CA LEU A 43 1.28 -14.92 22.73
C LEU A 43 1.89 -15.71 21.56
N ASP A 44 1.44 -15.47 20.32
CA ASP A 44 1.90 -16.18 19.13
C ASP A 44 1.84 -15.28 17.87
N ASP A 45 2.80 -15.47 16.97
CA ASP A 45 2.90 -14.86 15.63
C ASP A 45 2.78 -13.32 15.54
N ASP A 46 3.50 -12.60 16.43
CA ASP A 46 3.43 -11.13 16.56
C ASP A 46 3.72 -10.36 15.25
N ASN A 47 4.62 -10.89 14.42
CA ASN A 47 4.98 -10.27 13.15
C ASN A 47 3.85 -10.36 12.13
N LYS A 48 3.07 -11.44 12.12
CA LYS A 48 1.88 -11.55 11.28
C LYS A 48 0.82 -10.57 11.71
N LEU A 49 0.55 -10.47 13.02
CA LEU A 49 -0.43 -9.51 13.54
C LEU A 49 -0.01 -8.06 13.24
N LEU A 50 1.29 -7.73 13.34
CA LEU A 50 1.79 -6.39 13.00
C LEU A 50 1.52 -6.04 11.54
N ARG A 51 1.78 -6.98 10.62
CA ARG A 51 1.52 -6.80 9.18
C ARG A 51 0.03 -6.58 8.91
N ASP A 52 -0.82 -7.35 9.60
CA ASP A 52 -2.29 -7.22 9.49
C ASP A 52 -2.79 -5.87 9.95
N LEU A 53 -2.37 -5.47 11.15
CA LEU A 53 -2.80 -4.23 11.76
C LEU A 53 -2.41 -3.02 10.91
N VAL A 54 -1.20 -3.04 10.36
CA VAL A 54 -0.65 -1.95 9.55
C VAL A 54 -1.28 -1.88 8.15
N LEU A 55 -1.52 -3.02 7.48
CA LEU A 55 -2.27 -3.06 6.21
C LEU A 55 -3.73 -2.64 6.41
N SER A 56 -4.36 -3.08 7.50
CA SER A 56 -5.73 -2.71 7.89
C SER A 56 -5.85 -1.21 8.15
N ALA A 57 -4.88 -0.61 8.84
CA ALA A 57 -4.85 0.83 9.09
C ALA A 57 -4.79 1.64 7.78
N LEU A 58 -4.02 1.19 6.78
CA LEU A 58 -3.95 1.83 5.46
C LEU A 58 -5.26 1.67 4.66
N LEU A 59 -5.85 0.47 4.67
CA LEU A 59 -7.15 0.24 4.04
C LEU A 59 -8.21 1.15 4.66
N LEU A 60 -8.26 1.22 6.00
CA LEU A 60 -9.21 2.06 6.74
C LEU A 60 -9.01 3.54 6.41
N GLN A 61 -7.76 4.02 6.38
CA GLN A 61 -7.43 5.38 5.93
C GLN A 61 -8.05 5.68 4.57
N GLY A 62 -7.82 4.79 3.60
CA GLY A 62 -8.29 4.98 2.24
C GLY A 62 -9.81 4.92 2.11
N VAL A 63 -10.50 4.05 2.84
CA VAL A 63 -11.98 3.96 2.85
C VAL A 63 -12.60 5.26 3.34
N PHE A 64 -12.10 5.79 4.46
CA PHE A 64 -12.60 7.07 5.00
C PHE A 64 -12.31 8.23 4.05
N LEU A 65 -11.10 8.29 3.47
CA LEU A 65 -10.75 9.35 2.51
C LEU A 65 -11.55 9.24 1.20
N ALA A 66 -11.83 8.04 0.71
CA ALA A 66 -12.66 7.84 -0.46
C ALA A 66 -14.09 8.37 -0.22
N ALA A 67 -14.70 8.01 0.92
CA ALA A 67 -16.06 8.44 1.26
C ALA A 67 -16.16 9.95 1.55
N PHE A 68 -15.34 10.47 2.46
CA PHE A 68 -15.38 11.88 2.83
C PHE A 68 -14.88 12.79 1.70
N GLY A 69 -13.82 12.38 0.99
CA GLY A 69 -13.26 13.13 -0.12
C GLY A 69 -14.22 13.23 -1.31
N ALA A 70 -14.95 12.17 -1.64
CA ALA A 70 -15.98 12.22 -2.67
C ALA A 70 -17.17 13.11 -2.25
N SER A 71 -17.67 12.93 -1.03
CA SER A 71 -18.84 13.67 -0.53
C SER A 71 -18.58 15.17 -0.43
N SER A 72 -17.39 15.57 -0.01
CA SER A 72 -17.04 16.97 0.20
C SER A 72 -16.80 17.76 -1.09
N VAL A 73 -16.59 17.03 -2.19
CA VAL A 73 -16.29 17.55 -3.52
C VAL A 73 -17.53 17.54 -4.42
N ILE A 74 -18.52 16.71 -4.12
CA ILE A 74 -19.75 16.55 -4.90
C ILE A 74 -20.97 16.92 -4.05
N SER A 75 -21.30 16.15 -3.01
CA SER A 75 -22.52 16.37 -2.20
C SER A 75 -22.60 17.79 -1.63
N VAL A 76 -21.50 18.29 -1.04
CA VAL A 76 -21.47 19.64 -0.46
C VAL A 76 -21.64 20.72 -1.53
N GLU A 77 -21.01 20.57 -2.71
CA GLU A 77 -21.19 21.56 -3.79
C GLU A 77 -22.62 21.58 -4.33
N ILE A 78 -23.29 20.42 -4.31
CA ILE A 78 -24.68 20.30 -4.71
C ILE A 78 -25.59 20.95 -3.67
N ASP A 79 -25.37 20.70 -2.38
CA ASP A 79 -26.15 21.27 -1.27
C ASP A 79 -25.99 22.80 -1.22
N ASP A 80 -24.78 23.32 -1.44
CA ASP A 80 -24.49 24.75 -1.50
C ASP A 80 -24.95 25.41 -2.83
N LYS A 81 -25.59 24.66 -3.73
CA LYS A 81 -26.04 25.11 -5.07
C LYS A 81 -24.92 25.68 -5.96
N THR A 82 -23.66 25.47 -5.61
CA THR A 82 -22.51 26.00 -6.36
C THR A 82 -22.27 25.24 -7.66
N VAL A 83 -22.72 23.98 -7.76
CA VAL A 83 -22.67 23.17 -8.99
C VAL A 83 -23.41 23.85 -10.16
N LEU A 84 -24.51 24.56 -9.89
CA LEU A 84 -25.30 25.27 -10.92
C LEU A 84 -24.48 26.34 -11.65
N THR A 85 -23.49 26.94 -10.97
CA THR A 85 -22.63 27.97 -11.55
C THR A 85 -21.54 27.40 -12.46
N VAL A 86 -21.19 26.12 -12.32
CA VAL A 86 -20.20 25.42 -13.15
C VAL A 86 -20.87 24.70 -14.32
N ALA A 87 -22.09 24.18 -14.11
CA ALA A 87 -22.91 23.55 -15.15
C ALA A 87 -23.37 24.54 -16.25
N SER A 88 -23.33 25.86 -15.99
CA SER A 88 -23.60 26.90 -16.98
C SER A 88 -22.47 27.08 -18.01
N LYS A 89 -21.31 26.47 -17.79
CA LYS A 89 -20.23 26.36 -18.79
C LYS A 89 -20.37 25.03 -19.53
N PRO A 90 -20.08 24.96 -20.85
CA PRO A 90 -20.27 23.75 -21.65
C PRO A 90 -19.20 22.69 -21.32
N VAL A 91 -19.34 22.05 -20.15
CA VAL A 91 -18.48 20.95 -19.70
C VAL A 91 -19.32 19.68 -19.74
N SER A 92 -18.86 18.67 -20.48
CA SER A 92 -19.52 17.36 -20.49
C SER A 92 -19.53 16.76 -19.08
N ARG A 93 -20.68 16.22 -18.65
CA ARG A 93 -20.86 15.63 -17.31
C ARG A 93 -19.88 14.49 -17.02
N TRP A 94 -19.55 13.68 -18.04
CA TRP A 94 -18.49 12.67 -17.96
C TRP A 94 -17.15 13.25 -17.54
N LEU A 95 -16.71 14.34 -18.19
CA LEU A 95 -15.44 15.00 -17.89
C LEU A 95 -15.45 15.64 -16.49
N PHE A 96 -16.60 16.14 -16.03
CA PHE A 96 -16.74 16.68 -14.69
C PHE A 96 -16.55 15.60 -13.62
N ILE A 97 -17.29 14.49 -13.71
CA ILE A 97 -17.18 13.39 -12.72
C ILE A 97 -15.81 12.73 -12.79
N LEU A 98 -15.27 12.50 -13.98
CA LEU A 98 -13.94 11.91 -14.15
C LEU A 98 -12.86 12.83 -13.57
N GLY A 99 -12.94 14.14 -13.79
CA GLY A 99 -12.03 15.11 -13.16
C GLY A 99 -12.13 15.13 -11.64
N LYS A 100 -13.35 15.02 -11.11
CA LYS A 100 -13.61 14.97 -9.66
C LYS A 100 -13.05 13.68 -9.04
N PHE A 101 -13.31 12.54 -9.67
CA PHE A 101 -12.71 11.25 -9.29
C PHE A 101 -11.18 11.31 -9.29
N CYS A 102 -10.55 11.76 -10.38
CA CYS A 102 -9.09 11.84 -10.46
C CYS A 102 -8.50 12.78 -9.40
N GLY A 103 -9.17 13.89 -9.09
CA GLY A 103 -8.73 14.82 -8.05
C GLY A 103 -8.78 14.21 -6.64
N VAL A 104 -9.90 13.56 -6.29
CA VAL A 104 -10.06 12.88 -5.00
C VAL A 104 -9.11 11.69 -4.90
N PHE A 105 -9.00 10.89 -5.96
CA PHE A 105 -8.12 9.73 -6.00
C PHE A 105 -6.66 10.13 -5.86
N LEU A 106 -6.22 11.21 -6.51
CA LEU A 106 -4.85 11.72 -6.35
C LEU A 106 -4.59 12.26 -4.93
N ALA A 107 -5.58 12.91 -4.30
CA ALA A 107 -5.48 13.29 -2.89
C ALA A 107 -5.33 12.05 -2.00
N LEU A 108 -6.12 11.01 -2.25
CA LEU A 108 -6.04 9.74 -1.55
C LEU A 108 -4.67 9.06 -1.78
N LEU A 109 -4.14 9.06 -3.00
CA LEU A 109 -2.81 8.51 -3.31
C LEU A 109 -1.71 9.20 -2.50
N LEU A 110 -1.79 10.53 -2.37
CA LEU A 110 -0.84 11.28 -1.54
C LEU A 110 -0.91 10.90 -0.07
N ALA A 111 -2.13 10.75 0.48
CA ALA A 111 -2.31 10.29 1.86
C ALA A 111 -1.83 8.84 2.04
N HIS A 112 -2.15 7.95 1.09
CA HIS A 112 -1.74 6.55 1.09
C HIS A 112 -0.22 6.45 1.03
N TYR A 113 0.43 7.25 0.19
CA TYR A 113 1.89 7.33 0.10
C TYR A 113 2.52 7.70 1.45
N ILE A 114 2.02 8.73 2.12
CA ILE A 114 2.46 9.13 3.46
C ILE A 114 2.27 7.98 4.47
N GLY A 115 1.12 7.31 4.43
CA GLY A 115 0.85 6.13 5.25
C GLY A 115 1.82 4.98 4.99
N VAL A 116 2.16 4.72 3.72
CA VAL A 116 3.13 3.67 3.33
C VAL A 116 4.52 3.99 3.86
N LEU A 117 4.96 5.25 3.83
CA LEU A 117 6.23 5.65 4.45
C LEU A 117 6.22 5.37 5.96
N GLY A 118 5.13 5.73 6.65
CA GLY A 118 4.92 5.39 8.06
C GLY A 118 4.96 3.89 8.33
N MET A 119 4.26 3.10 7.50
CA MET A 119 4.28 1.64 7.54
C MET A 119 5.69 1.08 7.39
N MET A 120 6.48 1.56 6.42
CA MET A 120 7.85 1.08 6.20
C MET A 120 8.74 1.35 7.42
N MET A 121 8.57 2.52 8.06
CA MET A 121 9.25 2.84 9.31
C MET A 121 8.81 1.89 10.44
N THR A 122 7.50 1.69 10.62
CA THR A 122 6.95 0.77 11.64
C THR A 122 7.42 -0.67 11.46
N LEU A 123 7.39 -1.19 10.22
CA LEU A 123 7.81 -2.55 9.92
C LEU A 123 9.30 -2.77 10.13
N ARG A 124 10.11 -1.75 9.86
CA ARG A 124 11.54 -1.78 10.17
C ARG A 124 11.79 -1.93 11.68
N HIS A 125 11.03 -1.22 12.50
CA HIS A 125 11.10 -1.34 13.95
C HIS A 125 10.78 -2.78 14.38
N GLY A 126 9.71 -3.35 13.82
CA GLY A 126 9.26 -4.71 14.13
C GLY A 126 8.72 -4.84 15.55
N VAL A 127 8.32 -6.06 15.94
CA VAL A 127 7.95 -6.37 17.32
C VAL A 127 9.17 -6.93 18.05
N LEU A 128 9.30 -6.62 19.35
CA LEU A 128 10.30 -7.23 20.22
C LEU A 128 9.80 -8.61 20.67
N GLN A 129 10.32 -9.68 20.08
CA GLN A 129 9.86 -11.04 20.35
C GLN A 129 10.62 -11.69 21.51
N THR A 130 11.85 -11.24 21.78
CA THR A 130 12.69 -11.79 22.87
C THR A 130 13.22 -10.69 23.78
N ALA A 131 13.35 -10.97 25.09
CA ALA A 131 13.90 -10.03 26.07
C ALA A 131 15.34 -9.55 25.78
N SER A 132 16.06 -10.22 24.88
CA SER A 132 17.39 -9.84 24.40
C SER A 132 17.36 -8.83 23.24
N GLU A 133 16.21 -8.67 22.58
CA GLU A 133 16.04 -7.72 21.48
C GLU A 133 15.89 -6.30 22.03
N LYS A 134 16.58 -5.34 21.40
CA LYS A 134 16.50 -3.92 21.76
C LYS A 134 15.68 -3.18 20.74
N SER A 135 14.80 -2.29 21.20
CA SER A 135 14.05 -1.37 20.37
C SER A 135 14.97 -0.62 19.40
N ASP A 136 14.58 -0.55 18.13
CA ASP A 136 15.22 0.37 17.18
C ASP A 136 14.84 1.82 17.54
N LEU A 137 15.66 2.43 18.42
CA LEU A 137 15.51 3.80 18.87
C LEU A 137 15.61 4.80 17.71
N THR A 138 16.33 4.43 16.63
CA THR A 138 16.50 5.28 15.45
C THR A 138 15.15 5.59 14.83
N VAL A 139 14.29 4.58 14.67
CA VAL A 139 12.96 4.76 14.08
C VAL A 139 11.99 5.47 15.04
N ILE A 140 12.01 5.10 16.33
CA ILE A 140 11.14 5.70 17.35
C ILE A 140 11.36 7.21 17.46
N ILE A 141 12.61 7.67 17.30
CA ILE A 141 12.94 9.09 17.35
C ILE A 141 12.75 9.73 15.97
N ALA A 142 13.22 9.09 14.89
CA ALA A 142 13.20 9.68 13.56
C ALA A 142 11.80 9.93 13.01
N GLY A 143 10.86 8.98 13.13
CA GLY A 143 9.50 9.14 12.57
C GLY A 143 8.74 10.31 13.19
N PRO A 144 8.43 10.26 14.50
CA PRO A 144 7.80 11.35 15.22
C PRO A 144 8.61 12.65 15.18
N GLY A 145 9.95 12.57 15.23
CA GLY A 145 10.84 13.73 15.15
C GLY A 145 10.73 14.47 13.82
N VAL A 146 10.77 13.76 12.70
CA VAL A 146 10.57 14.33 11.35
C VAL A 146 9.17 14.95 11.24
N MET A 147 8.13 14.26 11.74
CA MET A 147 6.77 14.80 11.70
C MET A 147 6.64 16.09 12.52
N LEU A 148 7.23 16.14 13.72
CA LEU A 148 7.24 17.33 14.56
C LEU A 148 8.00 18.49 13.89
N LEU A 149 9.16 18.22 13.28
CA LEU A 149 9.90 19.23 12.53
C LEU A 149 9.10 19.76 11.33
N VAL A 150 8.42 18.88 10.60
CA VAL A 150 7.52 19.26 9.50
C VAL A 150 6.38 20.14 10.00
N MET A 151 5.76 19.81 11.13
CA MET A 151 4.67 20.60 11.69
C MET A 151 5.17 21.99 12.14
N LEU A 152 6.33 22.07 12.78
CA LEU A 152 6.95 23.35 13.16
C LEU A 152 7.32 24.18 11.92
N ALA A 153 7.90 23.56 10.90
CA ALA A 153 8.25 24.24 9.66
C ALA A 153 6.99 24.72 8.91
N ALA A 154 5.94 23.90 8.84
CA ALA A 154 4.66 24.31 8.24
C ALA A 154 3.97 25.44 9.03
N ALA A 155 4.09 25.43 10.36
CA ALA A 155 3.62 26.53 11.21
C ALA A 155 4.41 27.82 10.96
N ALA A 156 5.73 27.73 10.84
CA ALA A 156 6.58 28.87 10.48
C ALA A 156 6.25 29.39 9.08
N MET A 157 6.05 28.52 8.09
CA MET A 157 5.66 28.93 6.74
C MET A 157 4.26 29.56 6.70
N ASN A 158 3.34 29.07 7.54
CA ASN A 158 2.03 29.69 7.72
C ASN A 158 2.14 31.10 8.32
N TYR A 159 3.01 31.29 9.32
CA TYR A 159 3.21 32.59 9.97
C TYR A 159 3.99 33.60 9.10
N LEU A 160 5.01 33.15 8.36
CA LEU A 160 5.91 34.03 7.61
C LEU A 160 5.41 34.36 6.20
N PHE A 161 4.68 33.45 5.55
CA PHE A 161 4.31 33.56 4.14
C PHE A 161 2.79 33.42 3.88
N ASP A 162 1.96 33.37 4.93
CA ASP A 162 0.51 33.17 4.85
C ASP A 162 0.10 31.89 4.08
N TRP A 163 0.97 30.89 4.05
CA TRP A 163 0.67 29.60 3.41
C TRP A 163 -0.38 28.84 4.23
N ARG A 164 -1.25 28.07 3.56
CA ARG A 164 -2.25 27.26 4.28
C ARG A 164 -1.54 26.14 5.06
N PHE A 165 -1.68 26.15 6.38
CA PHE A 165 -1.00 25.20 7.28
C PHE A 165 -1.20 23.75 6.84
N LEU A 166 -2.44 23.27 6.74
CA LEU A 166 -2.73 21.85 6.45
C LEU A 166 -2.11 21.36 5.14
N SER A 167 -2.31 22.09 4.04
CA SER A 167 -1.75 21.70 2.74
C SER A 167 -0.23 21.74 2.73
N SER A 168 0.38 22.70 3.43
CA SER A 168 1.83 22.80 3.56
C SER A 168 2.37 21.63 4.38
N THR A 169 1.73 21.31 5.51
CA THR A 169 2.08 20.16 6.35
C THR A 169 2.03 18.84 5.57
N VAL A 170 0.98 18.59 4.78
CA VAL A 170 0.86 17.34 3.99
C VAL A 170 1.98 17.23 2.96
N VAL A 171 2.26 18.28 2.19
CA VAL A 171 3.31 18.27 1.17
C VAL A 171 4.70 18.13 1.80
N MET A 172 4.95 18.88 2.87
CA MET A 172 6.22 18.80 3.60
C MET A 172 6.38 17.47 4.33
N ALA A 173 5.29 16.85 4.80
CA ALA A 173 5.31 15.52 5.41
C ALA A 173 5.66 14.46 4.38
N ALA A 174 5.08 14.53 3.17
CA ALA A 174 5.47 13.63 2.08
C ALA A 174 6.98 13.73 1.82
N ILE A 175 7.51 14.95 1.63
CA ILE A 175 8.95 15.14 1.36
C ILE A 175 9.81 14.71 2.56
N GLY A 176 9.49 15.18 3.76
CA GLY A 176 10.27 14.94 4.98
C GLY A 176 10.31 13.47 5.37
N LEU A 177 9.16 12.77 5.31
CA LEU A 177 9.11 11.34 5.58
C LEU A 177 9.80 10.54 4.46
N SER A 178 9.72 10.93 3.19
CA SER A 178 10.49 10.27 2.12
C SER A 178 11.99 10.33 2.39
N ILE A 179 12.49 11.53 2.73
CA ILE A 179 13.91 11.72 3.09
C ILE A 179 14.23 10.89 4.33
N GLY A 180 13.38 10.91 5.35
CA GLY A 180 13.54 10.12 6.58
C GLY A 180 13.64 8.62 6.29
N THR A 181 12.74 8.06 5.48
CA THR A 181 12.76 6.65 5.09
C THR A 181 14.01 6.30 4.29
N VAL A 182 14.42 7.14 3.32
CA VAL A 182 15.67 6.92 2.56
C VAL A 182 16.88 6.95 3.46
N VAL A 183 17.00 7.93 4.36
CA VAL A 183 18.10 8.01 5.33
C VAL A 183 18.14 6.77 6.21
N LEU A 184 16.97 6.30 6.67
CA LEU A 184 16.86 5.06 7.43
C LEU A 184 17.39 3.86 6.63
N THR A 185 17.17 3.73 5.32
CA THR A 185 17.72 2.59 4.55
C THR A 185 19.25 2.46 4.63
N PHE A 186 19.97 3.53 5.00
CA PHE A 186 21.43 3.52 5.15
C PHE A 186 21.90 3.38 6.61
N ILE A 187 21.00 3.47 7.59
CA ILE A 187 21.33 3.47 9.02
C ILE A 187 20.77 2.20 9.67
N ASP A 188 21.61 1.37 10.26
CA ASP A 188 21.24 0.17 11.00
C ASP A 188 20.54 0.49 12.34
N ARG A 189 19.92 -0.49 13.00
CA ARG A 189 19.21 -0.37 14.30
C ARG A 189 20.06 0.24 15.42
N LYS A 190 21.40 0.15 15.29
CA LYS A 190 22.40 0.70 16.22
C LYS A 190 22.95 2.07 15.80
N GLY A 191 22.44 2.68 14.74
CA GLY A 191 22.92 3.97 14.23
C GLY A 191 24.19 3.90 13.38
N GLN A 192 24.58 2.71 12.91
CA GLN A 192 25.78 2.49 12.10
C GLN A 192 25.43 2.41 10.61
N PHE A 193 26.28 2.92 9.72
CA PHE A 193 26.07 2.81 8.27
C PHE A 193 26.43 1.40 7.79
N ARG A 194 25.43 0.56 7.49
CA ARG A 194 25.62 -0.80 6.95
C ARG A 194 24.57 -1.12 5.89
N THR A 195 25.00 -1.77 4.81
CA THR A 195 24.15 -2.33 3.76
C THR A 195 23.39 -3.54 4.33
N TYR A 196 22.06 -3.56 4.16
CA TYR A 196 21.21 -4.67 4.56
C TYR A 196 21.41 -5.87 3.60
N GLU A 197 22.30 -6.77 4.00
CA GLU A 197 22.71 -7.97 3.26
C GLU A 197 22.26 -9.22 4.01
N ILE A 198 21.59 -10.14 3.32
CA ILE A 198 21.31 -11.49 3.82
C ILE A 198 22.47 -12.36 3.40
N THR A 199 23.16 -12.93 4.38
CA THR A 199 24.38 -13.71 4.15
C THR A 199 24.20 -15.13 4.61
N GLN A 200 24.58 -16.10 3.77
CA GLN A 200 24.67 -17.51 4.12
C GLN A 200 26.12 -17.97 3.98
N ASP A 201 26.67 -18.49 5.07
CA ASP A 201 27.99 -19.10 5.09
C ASP A 201 28.01 -20.40 4.27
N VAL A 202 28.97 -20.50 3.35
CA VAL A 202 29.20 -21.69 2.53
C VAL A 202 30.66 -22.14 2.59
N PRO A 203 30.92 -23.46 2.56
CA PRO A 203 32.28 -24.04 2.57
C PRO A 203 32.99 -23.93 1.20
N GLY A 204 32.56 -23.03 0.33
CA GLY A 204 33.04 -22.87 -1.05
C GLY A 204 31.96 -23.11 -2.10
N ILE A 205 32.22 -22.67 -3.33
CA ILE A 205 31.35 -22.90 -4.49
C ILE A 205 31.79 -24.18 -5.22
N PRO A 206 30.84 -25.01 -5.68
CA PRO A 206 31.11 -26.15 -6.56
C PRO A 206 31.95 -25.75 -7.79
N GLU A 207 32.91 -26.58 -8.20
CA GLU A 207 33.86 -26.24 -9.28
C GLU A 207 33.19 -26.03 -10.66
N ASN A 208 31.95 -26.48 -10.81
CA ASN A 208 31.16 -26.34 -12.04
C ASN A 208 30.42 -24.99 -12.17
N ILE A 209 30.50 -24.11 -11.16
CA ILE A 209 29.77 -22.84 -11.13
C ILE A 209 30.77 -21.67 -11.24
N ASP A 210 30.53 -20.79 -12.21
CA ASP A 210 31.21 -19.49 -12.35
C ASP A 210 30.37 -18.40 -11.66
N PRO A 211 30.81 -17.84 -10.51
CA PRO A 211 30.03 -16.91 -9.71
C PRO A 211 29.63 -15.63 -10.46
N GLU A 212 30.43 -15.18 -11.43
CA GLU A 212 30.18 -13.94 -12.17
C GLU A 212 29.14 -14.12 -13.29
N LYS A 213 28.98 -15.33 -13.83
CA LYS A 213 28.06 -15.60 -14.94
C LYS A 213 26.78 -16.31 -14.49
N ASP A 214 26.91 -17.28 -13.60
CA ASP A 214 25.83 -18.22 -13.31
C ASP A 214 24.80 -17.63 -12.35
N PHE A 215 25.22 -16.69 -11.49
CA PHE A 215 24.33 -16.11 -10.48
C PHE A 215 23.42 -14.98 -10.97
N LYS A 216 23.62 -14.44 -12.18
CA LYS A 216 22.69 -13.52 -12.88
C LYS A 216 22.09 -12.40 -12.00
N ASP A 217 22.91 -11.76 -11.15
CA ASP A 217 22.48 -10.74 -10.18
C ASP A 217 21.44 -11.20 -9.13
N ILE A 218 21.18 -12.51 -9.03
CA ILE A 218 20.29 -13.11 -8.04
C ILE A 218 21.01 -13.19 -6.68
N ILE A 219 22.26 -13.65 -6.68
CA ILE A 219 23.11 -13.77 -5.49
C ILE A 219 24.55 -13.35 -5.83
N ILE A 220 25.28 -12.87 -4.84
CA ILE A 220 26.68 -12.44 -4.95
C ILE A 220 27.51 -13.37 -4.08
N TYR A 221 28.62 -13.89 -4.59
CA TYR A 221 29.58 -14.62 -3.76
C TYR A 221 30.70 -13.70 -3.29
N ARG A 222 30.94 -13.70 -1.98
CA ARG A 222 32.08 -13.02 -1.36
C ARG A 222 33.03 -14.09 -0.84
N ASP A 223 34.17 -14.24 -1.52
CA ASP A 223 35.22 -15.15 -1.08
C ASP A 223 35.87 -14.61 0.20
N LEU A 224 35.90 -15.44 1.24
CA LEU A 224 36.54 -15.16 2.53
C LEU A 224 37.70 -16.11 2.80
N THR A 225 38.15 -16.86 1.79
CA THR A 225 39.23 -17.82 1.92
C THR A 225 40.53 -17.09 2.26
N GLU A 226 41.11 -17.40 3.42
CA GLU A 226 42.40 -16.83 3.81
C GLU A 226 43.50 -17.27 2.83
N PRO A 227 44.40 -16.36 2.39
CA PRO A 227 45.47 -16.70 1.46
C PRO A 227 46.34 -17.86 2.00
N GLY A 228 46.25 -19.04 1.39
CA GLY A 228 47.02 -20.23 1.76
C GLY A 228 46.29 -21.29 2.59
N SER A 229 45.01 -21.09 2.93
CA SER A 229 44.20 -22.13 3.60
C SER A 229 43.70 -23.19 2.59
N PRO A 230 43.73 -24.49 2.93
CA PRO A 230 43.16 -25.56 2.10
C PRO A 230 41.63 -25.62 2.16
N GLN A 231 40.99 -24.98 3.14
CA GLN A 231 39.53 -24.89 3.24
C GLN A 231 39.04 -23.62 2.56
N LYS A 232 38.32 -23.79 1.45
CA LYS A 232 37.57 -22.71 0.80
C LYS A 232 36.43 -22.29 1.73
N HIS A 233 36.20 -20.99 1.88
CA HIS A 233 35.07 -20.47 2.64
C HIS A 233 34.61 -19.15 2.03
N GLY A 234 33.31 -18.98 1.88
CA GLY A 234 32.77 -17.70 1.42
C GLY A 234 31.32 -17.51 1.83
N LEU A 235 30.80 -16.35 1.47
CA LEU A 235 29.42 -15.95 1.76
C LEU A 235 28.62 -15.91 0.47
N LEU A 236 27.45 -16.52 0.48
CA LEU A 236 26.38 -16.18 -0.46
C LEU A 236 25.64 -14.96 0.10
N VAL A 237 25.65 -13.88 -0.65
CA VAL A 237 25.11 -12.58 -0.25
C VAL A 237 23.95 -12.24 -1.17
N ARG A 238 22.80 -11.93 -0.60
CA ARG A 238 21.68 -11.32 -1.33
C ARG A 238 21.33 -9.99 -0.68
N ASN A 239 21.24 -8.95 -1.50
CA ASN A 239 20.77 -7.66 -1.03
C ASN A 239 19.28 -7.71 -0.69
N GLU A 240 18.87 -7.19 0.46
CA GLU A 240 17.47 -7.23 0.91
C GLU A 240 16.50 -6.52 -0.06
N TRP A 241 16.95 -5.45 -0.74
CA TRP A 241 16.11 -4.68 -1.67
C TRP A 241 15.73 -5.42 -2.96
N LEU A 242 16.44 -6.49 -3.33
CA LEU A 242 16.04 -7.36 -4.45
C LEU A 242 14.79 -8.18 -4.10
N GLY A 243 14.40 -8.22 -2.82
CA GLY A 243 13.28 -9.00 -2.33
C GLY A 243 13.56 -10.50 -2.29
N PRO A 244 12.54 -11.31 -2.00
CA PRO A 244 12.72 -12.76 -1.88
C PRO A 244 13.07 -13.40 -3.21
N ILE A 245 13.85 -14.49 -3.16
CA ILE A 245 14.16 -15.31 -4.34
C ILE A 245 12.85 -15.95 -4.84
N SER A 246 12.51 -15.70 -6.11
CA SER A 246 11.28 -16.22 -6.73
C SER A 246 11.34 -17.74 -6.87
N ASP A 247 10.20 -18.41 -7.08
CA ASP A 247 10.19 -19.86 -7.30
C ASP A 247 11.00 -20.26 -8.55
N ALA A 248 10.94 -19.45 -9.61
CA ALA A 248 11.72 -19.66 -10.83
C ALA A 248 13.23 -19.48 -10.58
N ASP A 249 13.63 -18.46 -9.81
CA ASP A 249 15.03 -18.24 -9.47
C ASP A 249 15.56 -19.33 -8.53
N ARG A 250 14.73 -19.83 -7.61
CA ARG A 250 15.06 -20.96 -6.74
C ARG A 250 15.34 -22.21 -7.57
N GLU A 251 14.44 -22.54 -8.50
CA GLU A 251 14.59 -23.70 -9.38
C GLU A 251 15.88 -23.60 -10.21
N TYR A 252 16.12 -22.43 -10.81
CA TYR A 252 17.35 -22.15 -11.54
C TYR A 252 18.61 -22.32 -10.68
N LEU A 253 18.66 -21.76 -9.46
CA LEU A 253 19.81 -21.90 -8.56
C LEU A 253 20.02 -23.36 -8.09
N MET A 254 18.95 -24.15 -7.99
CA MET A 254 19.02 -25.57 -7.64
C MET A 254 19.54 -26.46 -8.78
N GLU A 255 19.32 -26.04 -10.03
CA GLU A 255 19.82 -26.73 -11.23
C GLU A 255 21.32 -26.50 -11.46
N LEU A 256 21.91 -25.44 -10.90
CA LEU A 256 23.34 -25.13 -11.06
C LEU A 256 24.28 -26.22 -10.51
N SER A 257 23.87 -26.98 -9.49
CA SER A 257 24.67 -28.09 -8.98
C SER A 257 23.81 -29.15 -8.28
N ASP A 258 24.19 -30.42 -8.50
CA ASP A 258 23.59 -31.59 -7.86
C ASP A 258 24.12 -31.83 -6.43
N GLU A 259 25.12 -31.07 -5.97
CA GLU A 259 25.68 -31.23 -4.63
C GLU A 259 24.63 -30.95 -3.54
N ARG A 260 24.48 -31.90 -2.60
CA ARG A 260 23.54 -31.78 -1.48
C ARG A 260 23.84 -30.55 -0.61
N ALA A 261 25.11 -30.24 -0.39
CA ALA A 261 25.52 -29.07 0.40
C ALA A 261 25.10 -27.76 -0.29
N TRP A 262 25.29 -27.66 -1.61
CA TRP A 262 24.83 -26.52 -2.41
C TRP A 262 23.32 -26.33 -2.29
N ARG A 263 22.54 -27.37 -2.59
CA ARG A 263 21.06 -27.31 -2.52
C ARG A 263 20.55 -26.90 -1.14
N MET A 264 21.17 -27.40 -0.09
CA MET A 264 20.82 -27.05 1.29
C MET A 264 21.12 -25.58 1.61
N ASN A 265 22.30 -25.08 1.22
CA ASN A 265 22.69 -23.68 1.46
C ASN A 265 21.86 -22.69 0.63
N VAL A 266 21.53 -23.04 -0.62
CA VAL A 266 20.61 -22.27 -1.46
C VAL A 266 19.21 -22.27 -0.84
N ASP A 267 18.70 -23.42 -0.37
CA ASP A 267 17.38 -23.49 0.25
C ASP A 267 17.32 -22.68 1.55
N PHE A 268 18.37 -22.71 2.39
CA PHE A 268 18.49 -21.84 3.56
C PHE A 268 18.48 -20.35 3.18
N LEU A 269 19.26 -19.96 2.18
CA LEU A 269 19.28 -18.59 1.69
C LEU A 269 17.90 -18.17 1.14
N VAL A 270 17.22 -19.06 0.42
CA VAL A 270 15.86 -18.82 -0.09
C VAL A 270 14.87 -18.65 1.06
N ILE A 271 14.92 -19.49 2.08
CA ILE A 271 14.06 -19.39 3.27
C ILE A 271 14.31 -18.07 4.00
N GLU A 272 15.56 -17.70 4.25
CA GLU A 272 15.90 -16.44 4.92
C GLU A 272 15.49 -15.21 4.09
N THR A 273 15.65 -15.26 2.77
CA THR A 273 15.21 -14.16 1.89
C THR A 273 13.70 -14.05 1.76
N ARG A 274 12.97 -15.17 1.88
CA ARG A 274 11.50 -15.20 1.94
C ARG A 274 10.95 -14.61 3.23
N LYS A 275 11.67 -14.76 4.34
CA LYS A 275 11.39 -14.05 5.61
C LYS A 275 11.63 -12.54 5.52
N THR A 276 12.29 -12.03 4.48
CA THR A 276 12.49 -10.59 4.26
C THR A 276 11.26 -9.98 3.62
N VAL A 277 10.34 -9.50 4.47
CA VAL A 277 8.97 -9.20 4.04
C VAL A 277 8.81 -7.76 3.52
N THR A 278 9.82 -6.90 3.63
CA THR A 278 9.74 -5.48 3.27
C THR A 278 9.24 -5.24 1.84
N PRO A 279 9.79 -5.90 0.80
CA PRO A 279 9.35 -5.63 -0.58
C PRO A 279 7.99 -6.26 -0.91
N GLN A 280 7.62 -7.37 -0.27
CA GLN A 280 6.32 -8.01 -0.47
C GLN A 280 5.19 -7.22 0.19
N ILE A 281 5.45 -6.67 1.38
CA ILE A 281 4.49 -5.79 2.04
C ILE A 281 4.31 -4.48 1.26
N ALA A 282 5.37 -3.95 0.64
CA ALA A 282 5.25 -2.81 -0.27
C ALA A 282 4.33 -3.12 -1.47
N LYS A 283 4.46 -4.31 -2.07
CA LYS A 283 3.55 -4.77 -3.15
C LYS A 283 2.10 -4.88 -2.67
N ALA A 284 1.87 -5.37 -1.46
CA ALA A 284 0.54 -5.42 -0.86
C ALA A 284 -0.04 -4.02 -0.65
N ALA A 285 0.76 -3.07 -0.17
CA ALA A 285 0.34 -1.68 -0.05
C ALA A 285 0.06 -1.03 -1.42
N ILE A 286 0.78 -1.42 -2.48
CA ILE A 286 0.48 -1.00 -3.86
C ILE A 286 -0.87 -1.59 -4.31
N LEU A 287 -1.19 -2.85 -3.99
CA LEU A 287 -2.49 -3.45 -4.33
C LEU A 287 -3.66 -2.76 -3.64
N LEU A 288 -3.47 -2.23 -2.42
CA LEU A 288 -4.50 -1.43 -1.76
C LEU A 288 -4.91 -0.22 -2.61
N VAL A 289 -4.00 0.39 -3.38
CA VAL A 289 -4.34 1.49 -4.29
C VAL A 289 -5.45 1.10 -5.28
N ALA A 290 -5.44 -0.15 -5.77
CA ALA A 290 -6.45 -0.64 -6.69
C ALA A 290 -7.84 -0.74 -6.03
N VAL A 291 -7.93 -1.26 -4.80
CA VAL A 291 -9.18 -1.26 -3.99
C VAL A 291 -9.66 0.16 -3.78
N LEU A 292 -8.76 1.04 -3.38
CA LEU A 292 -9.11 2.43 -3.07
C LEU A 292 -9.59 3.17 -4.31
N GLY A 293 -9.12 2.82 -5.50
CA GLY A 293 -9.66 3.30 -6.78
C GLY A 293 -11.11 2.87 -6.98
N VAL A 294 -11.42 1.59 -6.75
CA VAL A 294 -12.79 1.06 -6.82
C VAL A 294 -13.69 1.76 -5.80
N LEU A 295 -13.28 1.85 -4.54
CA LEU A 295 -14.05 2.51 -3.48
C LEU A 295 -14.25 4.01 -3.75
N THR A 296 -13.24 4.71 -4.27
CA THR A 296 -13.36 6.13 -4.63
C THR A 296 -14.33 6.32 -5.78
N SER A 297 -14.27 5.48 -6.81
CA SER A 297 -15.21 5.55 -7.95
C SER A 297 -16.65 5.30 -7.52
N PHE A 298 -16.86 4.35 -6.61
CA PHE A 298 -18.17 4.07 -6.02
C PHE A 298 -18.65 5.22 -5.11
N ALA A 299 -17.79 5.74 -4.24
CA ALA A 299 -18.12 6.87 -3.38
C ALA A 299 -18.49 8.12 -4.20
N VAL A 300 -17.74 8.39 -5.28
CA VAL A 300 -18.06 9.45 -6.25
C VAL A 300 -19.44 9.21 -6.87
N MET A 301 -19.72 8.01 -7.39
CA MET A 301 -21.02 7.64 -7.94
C MET A 301 -22.16 7.89 -6.94
N VAL A 302 -22.03 7.39 -5.71
CA VAL A 302 -23.05 7.50 -4.65
C VAL A 302 -23.26 8.96 -4.22
N SER A 303 -22.18 9.72 -4.07
CA SER A 303 -22.22 11.14 -3.66
C SER A 303 -22.94 12.05 -4.66
N THR A 304 -23.15 11.60 -5.91
CA THR A 304 -23.94 12.36 -6.90
C THR A 304 -25.42 12.53 -6.50
N ARG A 305 -25.94 11.67 -5.62
CA ARG A 305 -27.36 11.67 -5.22
C ARG A 305 -27.58 11.59 -3.71
N LEU A 306 -26.65 11.01 -2.98
CA LEU A 306 -26.81 10.74 -1.56
C LEU A 306 -25.95 11.70 -0.73
N SER A 307 -26.35 11.88 0.53
CA SER A 307 -25.62 12.71 1.49
C SER A 307 -24.32 12.04 1.93
N THR A 308 -23.45 12.80 2.62
CA THR A 308 -22.17 12.31 3.14
C THR A 308 -22.32 11.06 4.02
N ALA A 309 -23.34 11.03 4.90
CA ALA A 309 -23.57 9.91 5.81
C ALA A 309 -23.87 8.60 5.04
N TRP A 310 -24.77 8.67 4.06
CA TRP A 310 -25.10 7.51 3.21
C TRP A 310 -23.92 7.08 2.33
N THR A 311 -23.14 8.04 1.82
CA THR A 311 -21.95 7.73 1.02
C THR A 311 -20.93 6.93 1.82
N LEU A 312 -20.66 7.34 3.07
CA LEU A 312 -19.78 6.60 3.97
C LEU A 312 -20.33 5.19 4.26
N MET A 313 -21.60 5.10 4.68
CA MET A 313 -22.22 3.81 5.01
C MET A 313 -22.17 2.85 3.83
N LEU A 314 -22.56 3.29 2.62
CA LEU A 314 -22.56 2.45 1.43
C LEU A 314 -21.15 2.06 0.99
N THR A 315 -20.15 2.93 1.14
CA THR A 315 -18.75 2.60 0.81
C THR A 315 -18.22 1.51 1.74
N VAL A 316 -18.52 1.60 3.04
CA VAL A 316 -18.17 0.56 4.03
C VAL A 316 -18.92 -0.75 3.74
N VAL A 317 -20.22 -0.68 3.42
CA VAL A 317 -21.01 -1.86 3.04
C VAL A 317 -20.45 -2.52 1.78
N LEU A 318 -20.02 -1.75 0.78
CA LEU A 318 -19.41 -2.30 -0.44
C LEU A 318 -18.10 -3.02 -0.12
N LEU A 319 -17.24 -2.44 0.72
CA LEU A 319 -16.01 -3.08 1.16
C LEU A 319 -16.31 -4.41 1.88
N ALA A 320 -17.20 -4.38 2.87
CA ALA A 320 -17.56 -5.56 3.64
C ALA A 320 -18.18 -6.64 2.74
N ALA A 321 -19.13 -6.28 1.88
CA ALA A 321 -19.75 -7.21 0.94
C ALA A 321 -18.73 -7.81 -0.02
N GLY A 322 -17.78 -7.02 -0.53
CA GLY A 322 -16.73 -7.48 -1.42
C GLY A 322 -15.67 -8.36 -0.75
N LEU A 323 -15.44 -8.22 0.56
CA LEU A 323 -14.54 -9.10 1.32
C LEU A 323 -15.16 -10.46 1.62
N VAL A 324 -16.49 -10.52 1.79
CA VAL A 324 -17.18 -11.78 2.13
C VAL A 324 -17.93 -12.41 0.94
N SER A 325 -17.86 -11.80 -0.25
CA SER A 325 -18.58 -12.24 -1.45
C SER A 325 -18.22 -13.67 -1.86
N ASP A 326 -16.94 -14.05 -1.79
CA ASP A 326 -16.50 -15.41 -2.15
C ASP A 326 -17.06 -16.45 -1.18
N TYR A 327 -17.05 -16.16 0.12
CA TYR A 327 -17.52 -17.07 1.16
C TYR A 327 -19.03 -17.34 1.08
N PHE A 328 -19.84 -16.29 0.85
CA PHE A 328 -21.30 -16.44 0.83
C PHE A 328 -21.86 -16.82 -0.54
N LEU A 329 -21.36 -16.24 -1.63
CA LEU A 329 -21.99 -16.37 -2.95
C LEU A 329 -21.52 -17.61 -3.72
N ARG A 330 -20.25 -18.02 -3.60
CA ARG A 330 -19.75 -19.21 -4.32
C ARG A 330 -20.50 -20.50 -3.95
N PRO A 331 -20.76 -20.81 -2.67
CA PRO A 331 -21.53 -22.00 -2.31
C PRO A 331 -22.97 -21.97 -2.86
N LEU A 332 -23.60 -20.79 -2.90
CA LEU A 332 -24.95 -20.63 -3.44
C LEU A 332 -25.00 -20.88 -4.95
N ILE A 333 -23.97 -20.48 -5.69
CA ILE A 333 -23.84 -20.74 -7.13
C ILE A 333 -23.67 -22.25 -7.38
N GLY A 334 -22.80 -22.91 -6.61
CA GLY A 334 -22.53 -24.35 -6.73
C GLY A 334 -23.69 -25.26 -6.33
N SER A 335 -24.65 -24.75 -5.54
CA SER A 335 -25.80 -25.52 -5.06
C SER A 335 -26.81 -25.90 -6.14
N GLY A 336 -26.77 -25.27 -7.33
CA GLY A 336 -27.69 -25.54 -8.44
C GLY A 336 -29.17 -25.24 -8.14
N GLY A 337 -29.49 -24.63 -6.99
CA GLY A 337 -30.86 -24.31 -6.56
C GLY A 337 -31.40 -23.02 -7.18
N ALA A 338 -32.60 -22.61 -6.77
CA ALA A 338 -33.27 -21.38 -7.24
C ALA A 338 -32.44 -20.10 -7.00
N TRP A 339 -31.55 -20.12 -6.00
CA TRP A 339 -30.66 -19.00 -5.66
C TRP A 339 -29.37 -18.94 -6.49
N SER A 340 -29.08 -19.94 -7.34
CA SER A 340 -27.83 -20.00 -8.10
C SER A 340 -27.65 -18.84 -9.08
N ILE A 341 -28.71 -18.51 -9.85
CA ILE A 341 -28.67 -17.44 -10.85
C ILE A 341 -28.59 -16.04 -10.18
N PRO A 342 -29.44 -15.69 -9.19
CA PRO A 342 -29.29 -14.44 -8.47
C PRO A 342 -27.94 -14.30 -7.76
N ALA A 343 -27.43 -15.38 -7.16
CA ALA A 343 -26.11 -15.37 -6.52
C ALA A 343 -24.98 -15.13 -7.53
N ALA A 344 -25.06 -15.70 -8.73
CA ALA A 344 -24.10 -15.44 -9.79
C ALA A 344 -24.13 -13.97 -10.24
N ILE A 345 -25.30 -13.39 -10.43
CA ILE A 345 -25.43 -11.97 -10.79
C ILE A 345 -24.84 -11.08 -9.70
N GLY A 346 -25.18 -11.34 -8.43
CA GLY A 346 -24.61 -10.62 -7.29
C GLY A 346 -23.09 -10.76 -7.20
N TYR A 347 -22.56 -11.94 -7.50
CA TYR A 347 -21.13 -12.24 -7.46
C TYR A 347 -20.34 -11.43 -8.49
N TYR A 348 -20.85 -11.31 -9.72
CA TYR A 348 -20.18 -10.51 -10.76
C TYR A 348 -20.42 -9.00 -10.60
N ALA A 349 -21.55 -8.59 -10.00
CA ALA A 349 -21.82 -7.18 -9.75
C ALA A 349 -20.97 -6.59 -8.63
N LEU A 350 -20.65 -7.39 -7.60
CA LEU A 350 -19.80 -6.95 -6.49
C LEU A 350 -18.32 -7.10 -6.85
N PRO A 351 -17.49 -6.07 -6.64
CA PRO A 351 -16.04 -6.21 -6.73
C PRO A 351 -15.55 -7.13 -5.62
N ASN A 352 -14.91 -8.24 -5.98
CA ASN A 352 -14.28 -9.14 -5.01
C ASN A 352 -13.03 -8.46 -4.46
N MET A 353 -13.11 -8.02 -3.21
CA MET A 353 -12.03 -7.27 -2.56
C MET A 353 -10.93 -8.19 -2.02
N GLN A 354 -11.20 -9.50 -1.90
CA GLN A 354 -10.23 -10.48 -1.40
C GLN A 354 -9.01 -10.59 -2.32
N PHE A 355 -9.16 -10.35 -3.63
CA PHE A 355 -8.02 -10.34 -4.57
C PHE A 355 -6.96 -9.29 -4.23
N PHE A 356 -7.32 -8.22 -3.54
CA PHE A 356 -6.37 -7.18 -3.17
C PHE A 356 -5.83 -7.33 -1.75
N TRP A 357 -6.47 -8.18 -0.94
CA TRP A 357 -6.09 -8.45 0.44
C TRP A 357 -5.19 -9.68 0.53
N LEU A 358 -3.88 -9.49 0.34
CA LEU A 358 -2.90 -10.58 0.26
C LEU A 358 -2.22 -10.96 1.58
N ILE A 359 -2.90 -10.78 2.72
CA ILE A 359 -2.24 -11.04 4.00
C ILE A 359 -1.86 -12.51 4.20
N ASP A 360 -2.72 -13.43 3.76
CA ASP A 360 -2.47 -14.86 3.89
C ASP A 360 -1.25 -15.27 3.06
N ALA A 361 -1.13 -14.74 1.84
CA ALA A 361 0.02 -14.97 0.97
C ALA A 361 1.33 -14.44 1.58
N ILE A 362 1.29 -13.28 2.24
CA ILE A 362 2.45 -12.70 2.93
C ILE A 362 2.81 -13.50 4.18
N SER A 363 1.81 -14.07 4.86
CA SER A 363 2.00 -14.88 6.07
C SER A 363 2.57 -16.26 5.75
N GLU A 364 2.29 -16.79 4.57
CA GLU A 364 2.84 -18.04 4.05
C GLU A 364 4.15 -17.83 3.26
N ASP A 365 4.79 -16.65 3.39
CA ASP A 365 6.03 -16.28 2.71
C ASP A 365 6.00 -16.48 1.18
N ARG A 366 4.81 -16.35 0.57
CA ARG A 366 4.63 -16.48 -0.88
C ARG A 366 5.08 -15.21 -1.59
N VAL A 367 5.75 -15.40 -2.72
CA VAL A 367 6.21 -14.30 -3.57
C VAL A 367 5.05 -13.79 -4.42
N ILE A 368 4.68 -12.52 -4.28
CA ILE A 368 3.64 -11.90 -5.11
C ILE A 368 4.25 -11.53 -6.48
N PRO A 369 3.78 -12.13 -7.59
CA PRO A 369 4.31 -11.84 -8.91
C PRO A 369 3.78 -10.52 -9.46
N TRP A 370 4.58 -9.82 -10.26
CA TRP A 370 4.20 -8.53 -10.85
C TRP A 370 3.02 -8.62 -11.82
N SER A 371 2.85 -9.77 -12.48
CA SER A 371 1.70 -10.06 -13.35
C SER A 371 0.38 -10.04 -12.57
N TYR A 372 0.38 -10.54 -11.33
CA TYR A 372 -0.79 -10.50 -10.46
C TYR A 372 -1.21 -9.07 -10.16
N LEU A 373 -0.25 -8.19 -9.83
CA LEU A 373 -0.52 -6.76 -9.63
C LEU A 373 -1.18 -6.14 -10.87
N GLY A 374 -0.61 -6.36 -12.06
CA GLY A 374 -1.17 -5.85 -13.31
C GLY A 374 -2.63 -6.28 -13.54
N ASN A 375 -2.94 -7.56 -13.30
CA ASN A 375 -4.29 -8.09 -13.43
C ASN A 375 -5.26 -7.47 -12.41
N CYS A 376 -4.84 -7.29 -11.15
CA CYS A 376 -5.65 -6.62 -10.13
C CYS A 376 -5.93 -5.15 -10.49
N PHE A 377 -4.95 -4.41 -11.01
CA PHE A 377 -5.16 -3.05 -11.47
C PHE A 377 -6.09 -2.97 -12.68
N ALA A 378 -5.97 -3.90 -13.64
CA ALA A 378 -6.89 -3.98 -14.76
C ALA A 378 -8.32 -4.27 -14.30
N TYR A 379 -8.48 -5.25 -13.40
CA TYR A 379 -9.75 -5.58 -12.76
C TYR A 379 -10.37 -4.36 -12.04
N ALA A 380 -9.59 -3.68 -11.19
CA ALA A 380 -10.04 -2.46 -10.52
C ALA A 380 -10.42 -1.35 -11.50
N GLY A 381 -9.63 -1.16 -12.56
CA GLY A 381 -9.88 -0.15 -13.60
C GLY A 381 -11.23 -0.38 -14.31
N VAL A 382 -11.56 -1.63 -14.63
CA VAL A 382 -12.86 -1.97 -15.26
C VAL A 382 -14.02 -1.64 -14.31
N TYR A 383 -13.94 -2.04 -13.04
CA TYR A 383 -14.98 -1.70 -12.05
C TYR A 383 -15.10 -0.19 -11.86
N SER A 384 -13.98 0.52 -11.76
CA SER A 384 -13.98 1.97 -11.59
C SER A 384 -14.62 2.68 -12.79
N LEU A 385 -14.29 2.29 -14.02
CA LEU A 385 -14.92 2.86 -15.21
C LEU A 385 -16.43 2.59 -15.25
N GLY A 386 -16.87 1.39 -14.88
CA GLY A 386 -18.28 1.04 -14.76
C GLY A 386 -19.01 1.92 -13.74
N MET A 387 -18.46 2.08 -12.53
CA MET A 387 -19.04 2.91 -11.46
C MET A 387 -19.09 4.39 -11.84
N LEU A 388 -18.02 4.91 -12.46
CA LEU A 388 -18.02 6.29 -12.96
C LEU A 388 -19.06 6.47 -14.07
N GLY A 389 -19.21 5.49 -14.97
CA GLY A 389 -20.24 5.44 -16.02
C GLY A 389 -21.64 5.60 -15.45
N LEU A 390 -21.95 4.78 -14.45
CA LEU A 390 -23.21 4.86 -13.71
C LEU A 390 -23.36 6.20 -12.98
N GLY A 391 -22.30 6.72 -12.37
CA GLY A 391 -22.30 8.04 -11.73
C GLY A 391 -22.65 9.17 -12.70
N ALA A 392 -22.13 9.14 -13.92
CA ALA A 392 -22.45 10.10 -14.96
C ALA A 392 -23.90 10.02 -15.43
N ALA A 393 -24.43 8.80 -15.64
CA ALA A 393 -25.82 8.61 -15.99
C ALA A 393 -26.79 9.05 -14.86
N LEU A 394 -26.45 8.75 -13.61
CA LEU A 394 -27.23 9.16 -12.44
C LEU A 394 -27.23 10.68 -12.26
N PHE A 395 -26.14 11.34 -12.63
CA PHE A 395 -26.01 12.79 -12.59
C PHE A 395 -26.78 13.47 -13.74
N GLU A 396 -26.92 12.83 -14.90
CA GLU A 396 -27.72 13.34 -16.04
C GLU A 396 -29.18 13.57 -15.69
N THR A 397 -29.76 12.61 -14.99
CA THR A 397 -31.17 12.55 -14.63
C THR A 397 -31.53 13.35 -13.38
N ARG A 398 -30.54 13.97 -12.71
CA ARG A 398 -30.80 14.89 -11.61
C ARG A 398 -31.16 16.25 -12.20
N GLU A 399 -32.43 16.64 -12.09
CA GLU A 399 -32.86 18.02 -12.35
C GLU A 399 -32.15 18.93 -11.36
N VAL A 400 -31.12 19.62 -11.85
CA VAL A 400 -30.39 20.65 -11.13
C VAL A 400 -31.26 21.91 -11.18
N GLY A 401 -32.31 21.92 -10.35
CA GLY A 401 -33.25 23.04 -10.17
C GLY A 401 -32.76 24.09 -9.19
#